data_AF-A0A0F7PET9-F1
#
_entry.id   AF-A0A0F7PET9-F1
#
_cell.length_a   1.000
_cell.length_b   1.000
_cell.length_c   1.000
_cell.angle_alpha   90.00
_cell.angle_beta   90.00
_cell.angle_gamma   90.00
#
_symmetry.space_group_name_H-M   'P 1'
#
loop_
_entity.id
_entity.type
_entity.pdbx_description
1 polymer ?
#
loop_
_entity_poly.entity_id
_entity_poly.type
_entity_poly.pdbx_seq_one_letter_code
_entity_poly.pdbx_strand_id
1 'polypeptide(L)'
;MRLNRRQTLKALGVPAAATMGLSGLSIFSGNAAAKPDKCTKIQSGEINYSDDHYLDTVGVGYDVFGYNYQAHMFKGSYANAYLGDYGYPPYGGDDTAYFERLVDEGYAESVGEAEDLMGWYWSFKDTHLKMKWNDAWISNKDCDGDNELDRPDSYIGSGAWLANDMSGGQGKDKWSSFTKIVAVPEDAYQGENEEGTKVWYTAKGREIGPRIWGGFAIVQDVEMGEGATYVSPAGPGLGKYK
;
A
#
# COMPACT_ATOMS: atom_id res chain seq x y z
N MET A 1 13.70 -14.15 24.72
CA MET A 1 12.44 -13.65 25.31
C MET A 1 11.36 -13.89 24.26
N ARG A 2 10.51 -14.91 24.46
CA ARG A 2 9.48 -15.32 23.47
C ARG A 2 8.39 -14.26 23.45
N LEU A 3 8.42 -13.35 22.48
CA LEU A 3 7.32 -12.42 22.24
C LEU A 3 6.15 -13.19 21.61
N ASN A 4 4.98 -12.99 22.18
CA ASN A 4 3.75 -13.76 21.95
C ASN A 4 3.24 -13.50 20.52
N ARG A 5 3.23 -14.53 19.66
CA ARG A 5 2.84 -14.54 18.22
C ARG A 5 1.36 -14.18 17.95
N ARG A 6 0.65 -13.61 18.93
CA ARG A 6 -0.74 -13.12 18.81
C ARG A 6 -0.86 -11.61 18.56
N GLN A 7 0.26 -10.92 18.29
CA GLN A 7 0.29 -9.48 18.01
C GLN A 7 0.59 -9.12 16.54
N THR A 8 0.85 -10.08 15.65
CA THR A 8 1.13 -9.82 14.22
C THR A 8 -0.12 -9.55 13.36
N LEU A 9 -1.32 -9.51 13.96
CA LEU A 9 -2.57 -9.10 13.29
C LEU A 9 -3.06 -7.69 13.71
N LYS A 10 -2.19 -6.86 14.30
CA LYS A 10 -2.56 -5.51 14.78
C LYS A 10 -1.79 -4.32 14.19
N ALA A 11 -0.97 -4.51 13.17
CA ALA A 11 -0.31 -3.40 12.47
C ALA A 11 -0.96 -3.12 11.11
N LEU A 12 -2.18 -2.57 11.13
CA LEU A 12 -2.81 -1.81 10.03
C LEU A 12 -3.91 -0.96 10.67
N GLY A 13 -3.48 0.03 11.44
CA GLY A 13 -4.34 1.03 12.07
C GLY A 13 -3.90 2.41 11.60
N VAL A 14 -4.61 2.96 10.61
CA VAL A 14 -4.62 4.40 10.32
C VAL A 14 -5.77 5.01 11.12
N PRO A 15 -5.56 6.09 11.89
CA PRO A 15 -6.62 6.71 12.67
C PRO A 15 -7.65 7.40 11.78
N ALA A 16 -8.92 7.19 12.11
CA ALA A 16 -10.04 7.97 11.62
C ALA A 16 -9.94 9.40 12.16
N ALA A 17 -9.87 10.39 11.27
CA ALA A 17 -10.10 11.79 11.59
C ALA A 17 -11.61 12.07 11.60
N ALA A 18 -12.10 12.81 12.61
CA ALA A 18 -13.41 13.43 12.60
C ALA A 18 -13.40 14.80 13.31
N THR A 19 -13.31 15.86 12.49
CA THR A 19 -14.19 17.06 12.40
C THR A 19 -14.45 17.94 13.63
N MET A 20 -14.22 19.27 13.53
CA MET A 20 -15.20 20.29 13.03
C MET A 20 -14.71 21.74 13.25
N GLY A 21 -14.92 22.64 12.28
CA GLY A 21 -14.70 24.09 12.47
C GLY A 21 -14.89 25.02 11.26
N LEU A 22 -16.14 25.23 10.85
CA LEU A 22 -16.73 26.39 10.12
C LEU A 22 -16.21 26.88 8.73
N SER A 23 -17.09 26.62 7.75
CA SER A 23 -17.80 27.60 6.90
C SER A 23 -17.02 28.59 6.01
N GLY A 24 -17.00 28.27 4.72
CA GLY A 24 -16.77 29.20 3.61
C GLY A 24 -17.29 28.58 2.32
N LEU A 25 -18.57 28.80 2.00
CA LEU A 25 -19.20 28.27 0.79
C LEU A 25 -18.69 29.04 -0.44
N SER A 26 -17.58 28.57 -1.03
CA SER A 26 -17.12 29.03 -2.34
C SER A 26 -17.65 28.09 -3.41
N ILE A 27 -18.51 28.60 -4.28
CA ILE A 27 -18.99 27.89 -5.47
C ILE A 27 -17.83 27.89 -6.46
N PHE A 28 -17.02 26.84 -6.44
CA PHE A 28 -16.12 26.54 -7.56
C PHE A 28 -16.92 25.78 -8.61
N SER A 29 -17.23 26.45 -9.71
CA SER A 29 -17.64 25.79 -10.95
C SER A 29 -16.43 25.04 -11.50
N GLY A 30 -16.26 23.78 -11.07
CA GLY A 30 -15.28 22.88 -11.67
C GLY A 30 -15.67 22.60 -13.11
N ASN A 31 -14.89 23.11 -14.06
CA ASN A 31 -14.85 22.54 -15.40
C ASN A 31 -14.26 21.13 -15.25
N ALA A 32 -15.11 20.11 -15.19
CA ALA A 32 -14.65 18.74 -15.37
C ALA A 32 -13.99 18.67 -16.76
N ALA A 33 -12.67 18.48 -16.80
CA ALA A 33 -11.96 18.22 -18.04
C ALA A 33 -12.62 17.01 -18.73
N ALA A 34 -12.84 17.13 -20.04
CA ALA A 34 -13.39 16.01 -20.79
C ALA A 34 -12.38 14.87 -20.76
N LYS A 35 -12.82 13.65 -20.40
CA LYS A 35 -11.97 12.46 -20.38
C LYS A 35 -11.23 12.33 -21.72
N PRO A 36 -9.91 12.12 -21.73
CA PRO A 36 -9.15 12.05 -22.96
C PRO A 36 -9.60 10.87 -23.83
N ASP A 37 -9.61 11.05 -25.17
CA ASP A 37 -9.97 9.99 -26.13
C ASP A 37 -9.05 8.76 -26.04
N LYS A 38 -7.87 8.92 -25.42
CA LYS A 38 -6.88 7.87 -25.16
C LYS A 38 -6.18 8.16 -23.84
N CYS A 39 -5.94 7.13 -23.05
CA CYS A 39 -5.18 7.25 -21.83
C CYS A 39 -3.72 7.69 -22.09
N THR A 40 -3.24 8.64 -21.31
CA THR A 40 -1.84 9.08 -21.23
C THR A 40 -1.02 7.98 -20.57
N LYS A 41 0.18 7.72 -21.08
CA LYS A 41 1.09 6.68 -20.56
C LYS A 41 2.29 7.33 -19.89
N ILE A 42 2.91 6.65 -18.94
CA ILE A 42 4.13 7.11 -18.24
C ILE A 42 5.24 7.58 -19.20
N GLN A 43 5.39 6.95 -20.38
CA GLN A 43 6.41 7.35 -21.37
C GLN A 43 6.21 8.75 -21.97
N SER A 44 5.05 9.39 -21.75
CA SER A 44 4.82 10.79 -22.12
C SER A 44 5.67 11.76 -21.30
N GLY A 45 5.99 11.41 -20.05
CA GLY A 45 6.56 12.34 -19.07
C GLY A 45 5.56 13.37 -18.54
N GLU A 46 4.24 13.14 -18.72
CA GLU A 46 3.18 14.07 -18.32
C GLU A 46 2.44 13.62 -17.04
N ILE A 47 2.69 12.40 -16.55
CA ILE A 47 2.04 11.85 -15.36
C ILE A 47 2.85 12.21 -14.11
N ASN A 48 2.20 12.82 -13.13
CA ASN A 48 2.75 13.25 -11.87
C ASN A 48 2.44 12.26 -10.72
N TYR A 49 3.23 12.35 -9.66
CA TYR A 49 2.81 11.85 -8.37
C TYR A 49 1.80 12.83 -7.75
N SER A 50 1.19 12.45 -6.62
CA SER A 50 0.37 13.36 -5.83
C SER A 50 1.17 14.59 -5.37
N ASP A 51 0.48 15.72 -5.15
CA ASP A 51 1.12 16.99 -4.77
C ASP A 51 2.00 16.91 -3.50
N ASP A 52 1.69 16.00 -2.57
CA ASP A 52 2.45 15.80 -1.33
C ASP A 52 3.68 14.88 -1.52
N HIS A 53 3.86 14.29 -2.70
CA HIS A 53 4.91 13.31 -2.93
C HIS A 53 6.30 13.96 -3.09
N TYR A 54 7.35 13.27 -2.65
CA TYR A 54 8.74 13.77 -2.73
C TYR A 54 9.27 13.98 -4.18
N LEU A 55 8.71 13.25 -5.14
CA LEU A 55 9.01 13.37 -6.57
C LEU A 55 7.84 14.02 -7.29
N ASP A 56 8.12 14.88 -8.28
CA ASP A 56 7.08 15.53 -9.07
C ASP A 56 6.47 14.60 -10.13
N THR A 57 7.30 14.01 -11.00
CA THR A 57 6.84 13.28 -12.20
C THR A 57 7.18 11.79 -12.14
N VAL A 58 6.22 10.95 -12.53
CA VAL A 58 6.38 9.49 -12.59
C VAL A 58 7.29 9.11 -13.77
N GLY A 59 8.46 8.57 -13.44
CA GLY A 59 9.46 8.12 -14.41
C GLY A 59 9.20 6.71 -14.98
N VAL A 60 9.94 6.39 -16.04
CA VAL A 60 10.02 5.00 -16.56
C VAL A 60 10.97 4.16 -15.71
N GLY A 61 10.70 2.85 -15.61
CA GLY A 61 11.55 1.94 -14.83
C GLY A 61 11.35 2.08 -13.32
N TYR A 62 12.41 1.86 -12.55
CA TYR A 62 12.38 2.03 -11.09
C TYR A 62 12.68 3.48 -10.72
N ASP A 63 11.89 4.04 -9.82
CA ASP A 63 12.20 5.31 -9.14
C ASP A 63 13.20 5.10 -7.99
N VAL A 64 13.54 6.19 -7.31
CA VAL A 64 14.51 6.19 -6.18
C VAL A 64 13.98 5.49 -4.92
N PHE A 65 12.68 5.27 -4.81
CA PHE A 65 12.05 4.55 -3.70
C PHE A 65 11.97 3.04 -3.97
N GLY A 66 11.94 2.66 -5.25
CA GLY A 66 11.87 1.29 -5.71
C GLY A 66 10.53 0.93 -6.38
N TYR A 67 9.68 1.89 -6.72
CA TYR A 67 8.48 1.65 -7.53
C TYR A 67 8.81 1.57 -9.02
N ASN A 68 8.20 0.61 -9.70
CA ASN A 68 8.15 0.53 -11.15
C ASN A 68 6.71 0.26 -11.57
N TYR A 69 5.98 1.35 -11.86
CA TYR A 69 4.56 1.33 -12.18
C TYR A 69 4.28 0.64 -13.52
N GLN A 70 5.14 0.80 -14.53
CA GLN A 70 5.01 0.09 -15.82
C GLN A 70 5.03 -1.43 -15.64
N ALA A 71 5.86 -1.91 -14.73
CA ALA A 71 5.97 -3.31 -14.39
C ALA A 71 5.08 -3.72 -13.20
N HIS A 72 4.22 -2.84 -12.68
CA HIS A 72 3.38 -3.09 -11.50
C HIS A 72 4.12 -3.77 -10.34
N MET A 73 5.30 -3.23 -10.00
CA MET A 73 6.17 -3.84 -9.00
C MET A 73 6.88 -2.83 -8.13
N PHE A 74 7.17 -3.23 -6.90
CA PHE A 74 8.00 -2.51 -5.98
C PHE A 74 9.12 -3.42 -5.50
N LYS A 75 10.31 -2.86 -5.29
CA LYS A 75 11.43 -3.55 -4.64
C LYS A 75 12.29 -2.55 -3.88
N GLY A 76 12.23 -2.60 -2.55
CA GLY A 76 12.96 -1.68 -1.69
C GLY A 76 12.84 -2.03 -0.22
N SER A 77 13.22 -1.09 0.65
CA SER A 77 12.87 -1.15 2.06
C SER A 77 11.36 -0.96 2.23
N TYR A 78 10.78 -1.54 3.29
CA TYR A 78 9.38 -1.33 3.60
C TYR A 78 9.06 0.15 3.83
N ALA A 79 9.98 0.90 4.45
CA ALA A 79 9.82 2.33 4.65
C ALA A 79 9.71 3.10 3.31
N ASN A 80 10.51 2.74 2.30
CA ASN A 80 10.45 3.41 0.99
C ASN A 80 9.12 3.19 0.24
N ALA A 81 8.30 2.21 0.63
CA ALA A 81 6.94 2.08 0.10
C ALA A 81 5.97 3.17 0.62
N TYR A 82 6.42 4.02 1.54
CA TYR A 82 5.60 5.06 2.16
C TYR A 82 6.25 6.44 2.15
N LEU A 83 7.57 6.51 2.33
CA LEU A 83 8.28 7.79 2.50
C LEU A 83 7.99 8.81 1.40
N GLY A 84 7.98 8.38 0.13
CA GLY A 84 7.70 9.25 -1.00
C GLY A 84 6.33 9.91 -0.91
N ASP A 85 5.27 9.15 -0.60
CA ASP A 85 3.88 9.63 -0.47
C ASP A 85 3.68 10.55 0.75
N TYR A 86 4.57 10.44 1.74
CA TYR A 86 4.61 11.36 2.88
C TYR A 86 5.53 12.58 2.65
N GLY A 87 6.02 12.78 1.43
CA GLY A 87 6.87 13.93 1.08
C GLY A 87 8.31 13.83 1.58
N TYR A 88 8.71 12.67 2.11
CA TYR A 88 10.05 12.46 2.65
C TYR A 88 11.01 11.83 1.62
N PRO A 89 12.30 12.14 1.72
CA PRO A 89 13.31 11.53 0.87
C PRO A 89 13.43 10.00 1.00
N PRO A 90 14.04 9.30 0.02
CA PRO A 90 14.26 7.85 0.11
C PRO A 90 15.26 7.49 1.22
N TYR A 91 14.93 6.46 1.99
CA TYR A 91 15.81 5.86 3.00
C TYR A 91 16.84 4.93 2.36
N GLY A 92 18.12 5.19 2.67
CA GLY A 92 19.28 4.49 2.10
C GLY A 92 19.83 3.33 2.93
N GLY A 93 19.28 3.04 4.12
CA GLY A 93 19.79 1.98 5.00
C GLY A 93 20.72 2.45 6.12
N ASP A 94 20.81 3.77 6.38
CA ASP A 94 21.58 4.36 7.47
C ASP A 94 20.71 5.38 8.22
N ASP A 95 20.28 5.03 9.44
CA ASP A 95 19.39 5.83 10.29
C ASP A 95 19.99 7.21 10.58
N THR A 96 21.26 7.26 10.98
CA THR A 96 21.94 8.50 11.36
C THR A 96 22.00 9.44 10.18
N ALA A 97 22.49 8.96 9.04
CA ALA A 97 22.58 9.77 7.83
C ALA A 97 21.20 10.23 7.34
N TYR A 98 20.16 9.42 7.54
CA TYR A 98 18.81 9.76 7.16
C TYR A 98 18.21 10.88 8.02
N PHE A 99 18.36 10.81 9.35
CA PHE A 99 17.85 11.86 10.24
C PHE A 99 18.64 13.16 10.13
N GLU A 100 19.96 13.08 9.96
CA GLU A 100 20.78 14.26 9.63
C GLU A 100 20.30 14.92 8.34
N ARG A 101 20.01 14.13 7.31
CA ARG A 101 19.46 14.63 6.05
C ARG A 101 18.12 15.34 6.22
N LEU A 102 17.20 14.80 7.03
CA LEU A 102 15.90 15.44 7.27
C LEU A 102 16.06 16.83 7.93
N VAL A 103 17.04 16.98 8.83
CA VAL A 103 17.37 18.29 9.42
C VAL A 103 17.97 19.23 8.37
N ASP A 104 18.94 18.74 7.59
CA ASP A 104 19.61 19.54 6.56
C ASP A 104 18.66 20.03 5.45
N GLU A 105 17.67 19.20 5.09
CA GLU A 105 16.64 19.55 4.10
C GLU A 105 15.47 20.36 4.71
N GLY A 106 15.50 20.63 6.02
CA GLY A 106 14.55 21.52 6.69
C GLY A 106 13.21 20.88 7.08
N TYR A 107 13.13 19.55 7.11
CA TYR A 107 11.95 18.84 7.61
C TYR A 107 11.82 18.91 9.14
N ALA A 108 12.94 19.08 9.85
CA ALA A 108 13.02 19.16 11.31
C ALA A 108 14.14 20.12 11.75
N GLU A 109 14.06 20.68 12.97
CA GLU A 109 15.10 21.53 13.54
C GLU A 109 16.20 20.74 14.27
N SER A 110 15.95 19.44 14.55
CA SER A 110 16.90 18.57 15.24
C SER A 110 16.71 17.10 14.87
N VAL A 111 17.73 16.26 15.12
CA VAL A 111 17.65 14.81 14.90
C VAL A 111 16.53 14.17 15.72
N GLY A 112 16.32 14.61 16.96
CA GLY A 112 15.24 14.08 17.81
C GLY A 112 13.85 14.39 17.24
N GLU A 113 13.67 15.59 16.69
CA GLU A 113 12.42 15.92 15.98
C GLU A 113 12.28 15.13 14.67
N ALA A 114 13.37 14.93 13.93
CA ALA A 114 13.38 14.12 12.71
C ALA A 114 12.98 12.65 13.00
N GLU A 115 13.39 12.11 14.14
CA GLU A 115 12.95 10.79 14.62
C GLU A 115 11.43 10.76 14.90
N ASP A 116 10.89 11.81 15.52
CA ASP A 116 9.47 11.93 15.86
C ASP A 116 8.54 12.09 14.63
N LEU A 117 9.07 12.55 13.49
CA LEU A 117 8.35 12.60 12.21
C LEU A 117 8.01 11.22 11.66
N MET A 118 8.73 10.18 12.09
CA MET A 118 8.63 8.86 11.48
C MET A 118 7.39 8.09 11.94
N GLY A 119 6.60 7.63 10.96
CA GLY A 119 5.39 6.87 11.21
C GLY A 119 5.60 5.40 11.57
N TRP A 120 4.50 4.67 11.67
CA TRP A 120 4.45 3.24 12.00
C TRP A 120 5.32 2.35 11.08
N TYR A 121 5.53 2.77 9.82
CA TYR A 121 6.31 2.04 8.83
C TYR A 121 7.81 2.01 9.16
N TRP A 122 8.31 2.97 9.96
CA TRP A 122 9.73 3.10 10.27
C TRP A 122 10.26 1.92 11.10
N SER A 123 9.41 1.31 11.92
CA SER A 123 9.76 0.07 12.64
C SER A 123 10.11 -1.09 11.69
N PHE A 124 9.75 -0.98 10.40
CA PHE A 124 10.01 -1.97 9.38
C PHE A 124 11.07 -1.53 8.35
N LYS A 125 11.80 -0.44 8.59
CA LYS A 125 12.74 0.14 7.61
C LYS A 125 13.82 -0.82 7.09
N ASP A 126 14.25 -1.79 7.88
CA ASP A 126 15.22 -2.81 7.44
C ASP A 126 14.57 -4.01 6.73
N THR A 127 13.24 -4.08 6.72
CA THR A 127 12.49 -5.13 6.04
C THR A 127 12.56 -4.91 4.54
N HIS A 128 13.01 -5.93 3.82
CA HIS A 128 13.02 -5.93 2.37
C HIS A 128 11.64 -6.33 1.88
N LEU A 129 11.01 -5.45 1.11
CA LEU A 129 9.68 -5.64 0.55
C LEU A 129 9.78 -5.74 -0.97
N LYS A 130 9.11 -6.74 -1.52
CA LYS A 130 8.77 -6.82 -2.93
C LYS A 130 7.27 -6.87 -3.06
N MET A 131 6.73 -6.07 -3.96
CA MET A 131 5.31 -6.08 -4.27
C MET A 131 5.08 -6.36 -5.74
N LYS A 132 3.93 -6.97 -6.04
CA LYS A 132 3.38 -7.12 -7.38
C LYS A 132 1.89 -6.83 -7.35
N TRP A 133 1.38 -6.08 -8.32
CA TRP A 133 -0.04 -5.74 -8.41
C TRP A 133 -0.57 -5.76 -9.85
N ASN A 134 -1.85 -5.48 -10.05
CA ASN A 134 -2.49 -5.23 -11.35
C ASN A 134 -2.97 -3.79 -11.52
N ASP A 135 -3.41 -3.43 -12.73
CA ASP A 135 -3.90 -2.08 -13.05
C ASP A 135 -5.08 -1.62 -12.18
N ALA A 136 -5.89 -2.55 -11.64
CA ALA A 136 -7.00 -2.20 -10.75
C ALA A 136 -6.53 -1.80 -9.34
N TRP A 137 -5.31 -2.16 -8.94
CA TRP A 137 -4.69 -1.69 -7.70
C TRP A 137 -4.10 -0.29 -7.89
N ILE A 138 -3.11 -0.17 -8.76
CA ILE A 138 -2.54 1.11 -9.20
C ILE A 138 -2.24 0.94 -10.69
N SER A 139 -2.86 1.77 -11.51
CA SER A 139 -2.68 1.80 -12.97
C SER A 139 -1.25 2.24 -13.34
N ASN A 140 -0.90 2.09 -14.62
CA ASN A 140 0.34 2.61 -15.21
C ASN A 140 0.10 3.72 -16.26
N LYS A 141 -1.09 4.32 -16.19
CA LYS A 141 -1.62 5.30 -17.13
C LYS A 141 -2.62 6.20 -16.41
N ASP A 142 -2.86 7.34 -17.02
CA ASP A 142 -3.92 8.29 -16.72
C ASP A 142 -4.97 8.18 -17.83
N CYS A 143 -6.20 7.79 -17.49
CA CYS A 143 -7.32 7.68 -18.42
C CYS A 143 -8.42 8.71 -18.15
N ASP A 144 -8.44 9.38 -17.01
CA ASP A 144 -9.47 10.36 -16.66
C ASP A 144 -9.01 11.82 -16.84
N GLY A 145 -7.73 12.03 -17.11
CA GLY A 145 -7.13 13.30 -17.51
C GLY A 145 -6.70 14.18 -16.33
N ASP A 146 -6.51 13.60 -15.14
CA ASP A 146 -6.03 14.31 -13.96
C ASP A 146 -4.49 14.43 -13.87
N ASN A 147 -3.78 13.82 -14.83
CA ASN A 147 -2.33 13.68 -14.87
C ASN A 147 -1.73 12.84 -13.73
N GLU A 148 -2.50 12.02 -13.05
CA GLU A 148 -2.02 11.05 -12.05
C GLU A 148 -2.22 9.61 -12.54
N LEU A 149 -1.66 8.64 -11.83
CA LEU A 149 -1.92 7.24 -12.14
C LEU A 149 -3.33 6.85 -11.68
N ASP A 150 -4.17 6.36 -12.60
CA ASP A 150 -5.57 6.01 -12.27
C ASP A 150 -5.64 5.06 -11.06
N ARG A 151 -6.58 5.35 -10.16
CA ARG A 151 -7.01 4.47 -9.08
C ARG A 151 -8.54 4.40 -9.06
N PRO A 152 -9.13 3.26 -8.65
CA PRO A 152 -10.59 3.19 -8.54
C PRO A 152 -11.07 4.00 -7.32
N ASP A 153 -12.23 4.68 -7.46
CA ASP A 153 -12.92 5.33 -6.33
C ASP A 153 -13.17 4.38 -5.16
N SER A 154 -13.44 3.11 -5.48
CA SER A 154 -13.62 2.03 -4.52
C SER A 154 -12.90 0.78 -5.02
N TYR A 155 -12.14 0.15 -4.12
CA TYR A 155 -11.54 -1.14 -4.43
C TYR A 155 -12.56 -2.28 -4.44
N ILE A 156 -13.68 -2.21 -3.69
CA ILE A 156 -14.71 -3.27 -3.75
C ILE A 156 -15.24 -3.36 -5.18
N GLY A 157 -15.26 -4.57 -5.76
CA GLY A 157 -15.67 -4.82 -7.16
C GLY A 157 -14.61 -4.49 -8.23
N SER A 158 -13.50 -3.84 -7.86
CA SER A 158 -12.48 -3.43 -8.84
C SER A 158 -11.68 -4.60 -9.44
N GLY A 159 -11.60 -5.71 -8.70
CA GLY A 159 -10.67 -6.80 -8.98
C GLY A 159 -9.18 -6.47 -8.77
N ALA A 160 -8.89 -5.43 -7.98
CA ALA A 160 -7.56 -5.13 -7.49
C ALA A 160 -6.96 -6.30 -6.71
N TRP A 161 -5.66 -6.49 -6.86
CA TRP A 161 -4.91 -7.42 -6.03
C TRP A 161 -3.47 -6.97 -5.83
N LEU A 162 -2.89 -7.41 -4.72
CA LEU A 162 -1.50 -7.18 -4.35
C LEU A 162 -0.90 -8.48 -3.81
N ALA A 163 0.33 -8.78 -4.21
CA ALA A 163 1.16 -9.82 -3.61
C ALA A 163 2.39 -9.16 -2.97
N ASN A 164 2.59 -9.43 -1.69
CA ASN A 164 3.72 -8.95 -0.90
C ASN A 164 4.65 -10.11 -0.56
N ASP A 165 5.94 -9.92 -0.80
CA ASP A 165 7.03 -10.80 -0.36
C ASP A 165 7.95 -9.97 0.53
N MET A 166 7.98 -10.31 1.82
CA MET A 166 8.72 -9.59 2.86
C MET A 166 9.80 -10.50 3.43
N SER A 167 10.97 -9.93 3.68
CA SER A 167 12.06 -10.66 4.33
C SER A 167 12.94 -9.75 5.18
N GLY A 168 13.60 -10.34 6.17
CA GLY A 168 14.52 -9.62 7.05
C GLY A 168 15.22 -10.55 8.02
N GLY A 169 15.86 -9.93 9.02
CA GLY A 169 16.65 -10.62 10.02
C GLY A 169 17.98 -11.17 9.48
N GLN A 170 18.81 -11.67 10.39
CA GLN A 170 20.14 -12.22 10.09
C GLN A 170 20.36 -13.53 10.86
N GLY A 171 21.15 -14.43 10.28
CA GLY A 171 21.49 -15.71 10.92
C GLY A 171 20.25 -16.51 11.33
N LYS A 172 20.16 -16.84 12.63
CA LYS A 172 19.04 -17.61 13.20
C LYS A 172 17.71 -16.85 13.25
N ASP A 173 17.76 -15.52 13.16
CA ASP A 173 16.58 -14.64 13.24
C ASP A 173 16.07 -14.26 11.83
N LYS A 174 16.61 -14.89 10.78
CA LYS A 174 16.15 -14.71 9.40
C LYS A 174 14.71 -15.16 9.24
N TRP A 175 13.91 -14.38 8.54
CA TRP A 175 12.52 -14.68 8.25
C TRP A 175 12.12 -14.23 6.84
N SER A 176 11.08 -14.86 6.29
CA SER A 176 10.34 -14.35 5.13
C SER A 176 8.86 -14.69 5.24
N SER A 177 8.03 -13.85 4.67
CA SER A 177 6.58 -14.04 4.57
C SER A 177 6.09 -13.63 3.18
N PHE A 178 5.10 -14.35 2.66
CA PHE A 178 4.44 -14.05 1.41
C PHE A 178 2.93 -14.00 1.60
N THR A 179 2.32 -12.88 1.22
CA THR A 179 0.89 -12.61 1.40
C THR A 179 0.26 -12.19 0.08
N LYS A 180 -0.92 -12.73 -0.24
CA LYS A 180 -1.77 -12.24 -1.32
C LYS A 180 -3.05 -11.65 -0.75
N ILE A 181 -3.38 -10.45 -1.20
CA ILE A 181 -4.66 -9.81 -0.91
C ILE A 181 -5.41 -9.50 -2.21
N VAL A 182 -6.73 -9.54 -2.12
CA VAL A 182 -7.64 -9.22 -3.23
C VAL A 182 -8.74 -8.30 -2.75
N ALA A 183 -9.17 -7.40 -3.62
CA ALA A 183 -10.44 -6.71 -3.46
C ALA A 183 -11.57 -7.75 -3.51
N VAL A 184 -12.54 -7.62 -2.61
CA VAL A 184 -13.73 -8.47 -2.61
C VAL A 184 -14.71 -8.02 -3.71
N PRO A 185 -15.52 -8.94 -4.27
CA PRO A 185 -16.56 -8.57 -5.22
C PRO A 185 -17.65 -7.72 -4.54
N GLU A 186 -18.43 -6.98 -5.33
CA GLU A 186 -19.47 -6.08 -4.83
C GLU A 186 -20.55 -6.80 -4.00
N ASP A 187 -20.81 -8.08 -4.29
CA ASP A 187 -21.80 -8.90 -3.62
C ASP A 187 -21.26 -9.65 -2.39
N ALA A 188 -19.99 -9.43 -2.02
CA ALA A 188 -19.41 -10.01 -0.83
C ALA A 188 -20.00 -9.40 0.44
N TYR A 189 -20.10 -10.21 1.49
CA TYR A 189 -20.54 -9.75 2.80
C TYR A 189 -19.54 -10.14 3.89
N GLN A 190 -19.58 -9.40 4.99
CA GLN A 190 -18.73 -9.66 6.15
C GLN A 190 -19.44 -10.54 7.17
N GLY A 191 -18.72 -11.50 7.70
CA GLY A 191 -19.09 -12.27 8.87
C GLY A 191 -17.97 -12.30 9.91
N GLU A 192 -18.12 -13.17 10.90
CA GLU A 192 -17.09 -13.50 11.87
C GLU A 192 -16.85 -15.01 11.85
N ASN A 193 -15.59 -15.41 11.96
CA ASN A 193 -15.26 -16.82 12.19
C ASN A 193 -15.41 -17.19 13.67
N GLU A 194 -15.16 -18.46 14.01
CA GLU A 194 -15.28 -18.98 15.38
C GLU A 194 -14.36 -18.27 16.40
N GLU A 195 -13.31 -17.60 15.92
CA GLU A 195 -12.36 -16.84 16.73
C GLU A 195 -12.74 -15.36 16.87
N GLY A 196 -13.88 -14.93 16.32
CA GLY A 196 -14.33 -13.54 16.31
C GLY A 196 -13.57 -12.64 15.33
N THR A 197 -12.79 -13.22 14.41
CA THR A 197 -12.08 -12.48 13.37
C THR A 197 -13.05 -12.13 12.24
N LYS A 198 -13.02 -10.88 11.78
CA LYS A 198 -13.81 -10.44 10.62
C LYS A 198 -13.31 -11.14 9.35
N VAL A 199 -14.24 -11.77 8.64
CA VAL A 199 -13.95 -12.55 7.43
C VAL A 199 -14.90 -12.12 6.31
N TRP A 200 -14.40 -12.10 5.07
CA TRP A 200 -15.19 -11.87 3.88
C TRP A 200 -15.72 -13.17 3.29
N TYR A 201 -16.98 -13.16 2.88
CA TYR A 201 -17.65 -14.28 2.23
C TYR A 201 -18.21 -13.85 0.88
N THR A 202 -18.15 -14.74 -0.10
CA THR A 202 -18.91 -14.61 -1.36
C THR A 202 -20.41 -14.59 -1.08
N ALA A 203 -21.22 -14.10 -2.01
CA ALA A 203 -22.69 -14.14 -1.89
C ALA A 203 -23.28 -15.55 -1.66
N LYS A 204 -22.54 -16.61 -2.04
CA LYS A 204 -22.92 -18.02 -1.82
C LYS A 204 -22.44 -18.59 -0.48
N GLY A 205 -21.90 -17.76 0.41
CA GLY A 205 -21.44 -18.14 1.74
C GLY A 205 -20.10 -18.85 1.80
N ARG A 206 -19.34 -18.92 0.69
CA ARG A 206 -17.97 -19.43 0.70
C ARG A 206 -17.01 -18.35 1.18
N GLU A 207 -16.16 -18.68 2.14
CA GLU A 207 -15.13 -17.79 2.65
C GLU A 207 -14.13 -17.39 1.55
N ILE A 208 -13.91 -16.08 1.43
CA ILE A 208 -12.84 -15.47 0.63
C ILE A 208 -11.59 -15.37 1.50
N GLY A 209 -11.73 -14.80 2.70
CA GLY A 209 -10.71 -14.86 3.74
C GLY A 209 -10.73 -13.70 4.73
N PRO A 210 -9.78 -13.67 5.68
CA PRO A 210 -9.70 -12.67 6.73
C PRO A 210 -9.71 -11.25 6.16
N ARG A 211 -10.52 -10.38 6.76
CA ARG A 211 -10.49 -8.95 6.42
C ARG A 211 -9.22 -8.33 7.00
N ILE A 212 -8.48 -7.65 6.15
CA ILE A 212 -7.31 -6.88 6.56
C ILE A 212 -7.68 -5.40 6.76
N TRP A 213 -8.14 -4.71 5.72
CA TRP A 213 -8.61 -3.33 5.74
C TRP A 213 -9.54 -3.06 4.56
N GLY A 214 -10.36 -2.01 4.67
CA GLY A 214 -11.31 -1.64 3.61
C GLY A 214 -12.11 -2.83 3.10
N GLY A 215 -12.11 -2.99 1.77
CA GLY A 215 -12.70 -4.10 1.03
C GLY A 215 -11.71 -5.21 0.63
N PHE A 216 -10.62 -5.41 1.38
CA PHE A 216 -9.61 -6.43 1.05
C PHE A 216 -9.70 -7.66 1.94
N ALA A 217 -9.47 -8.81 1.32
CA ALA A 217 -9.33 -10.10 1.96
C ALA A 217 -7.94 -10.70 1.71
N ILE A 218 -7.37 -11.33 2.73
CA ILE A 218 -6.19 -12.20 2.56
C ILE A 218 -6.66 -13.50 1.93
N VAL A 219 -6.04 -13.92 0.83
CA VAL A 219 -6.39 -15.18 0.15
C VAL A 219 -5.29 -16.23 0.22
N GLN A 220 -4.09 -15.83 0.62
CA GLN A 220 -2.96 -16.72 0.87
C GLN A 220 -1.95 -16.04 1.78
N ASP A 221 -1.50 -16.76 2.81
CA ASP A 221 -0.32 -16.42 3.61
C ASP A 221 0.62 -17.63 3.67
N VAL A 222 1.92 -17.35 3.54
CA VAL A 222 2.99 -18.34 3.59
C VAL A 222 4.13 -17.80 4.43
N GLU A 223 4.57 -18.55 5.44
CA GLU A 223 5.69 -18.18 6.30
C GLU A 223 6.87 -19.14 6.14
N MET A 224 8.09 -18.60 6.21
CA MET A 224 9.31 -19.40 6.24
C MET A 224 9.27 -20.39 7.41
N GLY A 225 9.49 -21.67 7.12
CA GLY A 225 9.53 -22.74 8.11
C GLY A 225 8.15 -23.34 8.48
N GLU A 226 7.05 -22.61 8.24
CA GLU A 226 5.69 -23.11 8.49
C GLU A 226 4.97 -23.51 7.20
N GLY A 227 5.34 -22.93 6.05
CA GLY A 227 4.64 -23.15 4.79
C GLY A 227 3.38 -22.29 4.71
N ALA A 228 2.36 -22.77 4.00
CA ALA A 228 1.11 -22.03 3.87
C ALA A 228 0.33 -22.05 5.19
N THR A 229 0.26 -20.91 5.86
CA THR A 229 -0.49 -20.71 7.11
C THR A 229 -1.95 -20.36 6.84
N TYR A 230 -2.25 -19.81 5.65
CA TYR A 230 -3.61 -19.58 5.18
C TYR A 230 -3.74 -19.84 3.68
N VAL A 231 -4.82 -20.51 3.28
CA VAL A 231 -5.24 -20.65 1.88
C VAL A 231 -6.75 -20.49 1.81
N SER A 232 -7.20 -19.50 1.04
CA SER A 232 -8.62 -19.20 0.87
C SER A 232 -9.42 -20.43 0.46
N PRO A 233 -10.55 -20.73 1.13
CA PRO A 233 -11.49 -21.74 0.66
C PRO A 233 -12.03 -21.43 -0.74
N ALA A 234 -12.29 -20.17 -1.10
CA ALA A 234 -12.64 -19.75 -2.47
C ALA A 234 -11.45 -19.80 -3.47
N GLY A 235 -10.25 -20.01 -2.94
CA GLY A 235 -9.02 -20.30 -3.66
C GLY A 235 -8.08 -19.09 -3.78
N PRO A 236 -6.75 -19.30 -3.73
CA PRO A 236 -5.74 -18.24 -3.60
C PRO A 236 -5.38 -17.56 -4.94
N GLY A 237 -6.26 -17.68 -5.95
CA GLY A 237 -5.99 -17.21 -7.30
C GLY A 237 -6.21 -15.70 -7.41
N LEU A 238 -5.21 -15.00 -7.94
CA LEU A 238 -5.33 -13.58 -8.26
C LEU A 238 -6.29 -13.38 -9.45
N GLY A 239 -7.03 -12.27 -9.45
CA GLY A 239 -7.95 -11.91 -10.55
C GLY A 239 -9.26 -12.72 -10.61
N LYS A 240 -9.55 -13.56 -9.62
CA LYS A 240 -10.81 -14.32 -9.52
C LYS A 240 -12.03 -13.51 -9.09
N TYR A 241 -11.78 -12.45 -8.33
CA TYR A 241 -12.80 -11.66 -7.67
C TYR A 241 -12.94 -10.35 -8.46
N LYS A 242 -14.04 -10.21 -9.19
CA LYS A 242 -14.47 -9.02 -9.91
C LYS A 242 -15.97 -8.91 -9.68
#